data_AF-I3V0N2-F1
#
_entry.id   AF-I3V0N2-F1
#
_cell.length_a   1.000
_cell.length_b   1.000
_cell.length_c   1.000
_cell.angle_alpha   90.00
_cell.angle_beta   90.00
_cell.angle_gamma   90.00
#
_symmetry.space_group_name_H-M   'P 1'
#
loop_
_entity.id
_entity.type
_entity.pdbx_description
1 polymer ?
#
loop_
_entity_poly.entity_id
_entity_poly.type
_entity_poly.pdbx_seq_one_letter_code
_entity_poly.pdbx_strand_id
1 'polypeptide(L)'
;MRDALRRRRADSVEPLQVAGMPSELQPLLETQNQLFRRIARTLERERRLTDDAAHELRSPLTAIKTHLQVARMTDGAVREQALEHAGLARLADASSINAVTKPCISYAAFHGQYCV
;
A
#
# COMPACT_ATOMS: atom_id res chain seq x y z
N MET A 1 -24.83 -14.26 -17.62
CA MET A 1 -23.45 -13.87 -17.26
C MET A 1 -22.99 -12.56 -17.93
N ARG A 2 -22.98 -12.46 -19.26
CA ARG A 2 -22.58 -11.23 -20.00
C ARG A 2 -23.18 -9.94 -19.45
N ASP A 3 -24.49 -9.93 -19.21
CA ASP A 3 -25.18 -8.71 -18.76
C ASP A 3 -24.89 -8.38 -17.29
N ALA A 4 -24.51 -9.37 -16.48
CA ALA A 4 -24.02 -9.15 -15.11
C ALA A 4 -22.61 -8.52 -15.12
N LEU A 5 -21.76 -8.92 -16.06
CA LEU A 5 -20.44 -8.30 -16.27
C LEU A 5 -20.56 -6.87 -16.81
N ARG A 6 -21.47 -6.60 -17.75
CA ARG A 6 -21.67 -5.26 -18.33
C ARG A 6 -22.16 -4.21 -17.34
N ARG A 7 -23.00 -4.60 -16.37
CA ARG A 7 -23.55 -3.68 -15.37
C ARG A 7 -22.60 -3.41 -14.21
N ARG A 8 -21.42 -4.02 -14.24
CA ARG A 8 -20.48 -3.99 -13.14
C ARG A 8 -19.66 -2.71 -13.16
N ARG A 9 -19.45 -2.11 -11.98
CA ARG A 9 -18.55 -0.97 -11.84
C ARG A 9 -17.11 -1.43 -12.08
N ALA A 10 -16.29 -0.57 -12.69
CA ALA A 10 -14.91 -0.89 -13.05
C ALA A 10 -14.01 -1.23 -11.84
N ASP A 11 -14.35 -0.69 -10.67
CA ASP A 11 -13.65 -0.88 -9.40
C ASP A 11 -14.22 -2.02 -8.54
N SER A 12 -15.30 -2.68 -9.00
CA SER A 12 -15.94 -3.75 -8.23
C SER A 12 -15.18 -5.07 -8.37
N VAL A 13 -14.79 -5.65 -7.24
CA VAL A 13 -14.12 -6.95 -7.14
C VAL A 13 -14.95 -7.99 -6.38
N GLU A 14 -16.23 -7.69 -6.16
CA GLU A 14 -17.18 -8.62 -5.56
C GLU A 14 -17.36 -9.89 -6.41
N PRO A 15 -17.88 -11.00 -5.86
CA PRO A 15 -18.27 -12.14 -6.67
C PRO A 15 -19.44 -11.80 -7.59
N LEU A 16 -19.43 -12.31 -8.82
CA LEU A 16 -20.62 -12.37 -9.68
C LEU A 16 -21.63 -13.35 -9.09
N GLN A 17 -22.87 -12.88 -8.97
CA GLN A 17 -24.02 -13.69 -8.61
C GLN A 17 -24.91 -13.79 -9.85
N VAL A 18 -25.00 -14.98 -10.43
CA VAL A 18 -25.80 -15.26 -11.63
C VAL A 18 -26.63 -16.50 -11.35
N ALA A 19 -27.93 -16.32 -11.12
CA ALA A 19 -28.87 -17.43 -10.92
C ALA A 19 -29.21 -18.14 -12.23
N GLY A 20 -29.59 -19.41 -12.15
CA GLY A 20 -30.06 -20.19 -13.31
C GLY A 20 -28.99 -20.54 -14.34
N MET A 21 -27.72 -20.62 -13.92
CA MET A 21 -26.63 -21.03 -14.82
C MET A 21 -26.69 -22.55 -15.09
N PRO A 22 -26.58 -23.01 -16.35
CA PRO A 22 -26.36 -24.41 -16.67
C PRO A 22 -25.13 -24.97 -15.95
N SER A 23 -25.17 -26.26 -15.58
CA SER A 23 -24.08 -26.93 -14.84
C SER A 23 -22.74 -26.86 -15.55
N GLU A 24 -22.73 -26.89 -16.89
CA GLU A 24 -21.54 -26.82 -17.73
C GLU A 24 -20.83 -25.46 -17.63
N LEU A 25 -21.57 -24.40 -17.29
CA LEU A 25 -21.05 -23.04 -17.17
C LEU A 25 -20.76 -22.63 -15.72
N GLN A 26 -21.10 -23.45 -14.73
CA GLN A 26 -20.75 -23.19 -13.33
C GLN A 26 -19.23 -23.06 -13.12
N PRO A 27 -18.36 -23.93 -13.67
CA PRO A 27 -16.91 -23.81 -13.51
C PRO A 27 -16.33 -22.50 -14.03
N LEU A 28 -16.92 -21.95 -15.10
CA LEU A 28 -16.53 -20.65 -15.65
C LEU A 28 -16.85 -19.51 -14.68
N LEU A 29 -18.05 -19.53 -14.08
CA LEU A 29 -18.44 -18.55 -13.05
C LEU A 29 -17.51 -18.63 -11.84
N GLU A 30 -17.16 -19.84 -11.40
CA GLU A 30 -16.25 -20.06 -10.28
C GLU A 30 -14.86 -19.50 -10.57
N THR A 31 -14.31 -19.78 -11.75
CA THR A 31 -12.99 -19.29 -12.16
C THR A 31 -12.97 -17.76 -12.28
N GLN A 32 -14.02 -17.17 -12.84
CA GLN A 32 -14.19 -15.72 -12.91
C GLN A 32 -14.25 -15.09 -11.50
N ASN A 33 -14.96 -15.72 -10.57
CA ASN A 33 -15.05 -15.28 -9.19
C ASN A 33 -13.72 -15.46 -8.44
N GLN A 34 -12.96 -16.52 -8.71
CA GLN A 34 -11.61 -16.67 -8.18
C GLN A 34 -10.68 -15.57 -8.68
N LEU A 35 -10.77 -15.18 -9.95
CA LEU A 35 -10.01 -14.06 -10.49
C LEU A 35 -10.36 -12.76 -9.75
N PHE A 36 -11.64 -12.44 -9.57
CA PHE A 36 -12.04 -11.25 -8.80
C PHE A 36 -11.53 -11.28 -7.36
N ARG A 37 -11.54 -12.43 -6.69
CA ARG A 37 -10.93 -12.58 -5.36
C ARG A 37 -9.41 -12.37 -5.36
N ARG A 38 -8.70 -12.78 -6.42
CA ARG A 38 -7.25 -12.51 -6.55
C ARG A 38 -6.99 -11.02 -6.73
N ILE A 39 -7.74 -10.35 -7.61
CA ILE A 39 -7.64 -8.90 -7.83
C ILE A 39 -7.97 -8.13 -6.55
N ALA A 40 -9.05 -8.50 -5.85
CA ALA A 40 -9.44 -7.89 -4.57
C ALA A 40 -8.29 -7.94 -3.56
N ARG A 41 -7.66 -9.11 -3.41
CA ARG A 41 -6.53 -9.29 -2.50
C ARG A 41 -5.32 -8.45 -2.90
N THR A 42 -5.04 -8.32 -4.19
CA THR A 42 -3.93 -7.47 -4.67
C THR A 42 -4.21 -5.99 -4.40
N LEU A 43 -5.38 -5.47 -4.75
CA LEU A 43 -5.73 -4.07 -4.53
C LEU A 43 -5.74 -3.70 -3.04
N GLU A 44 -6.25 -4.60 -2.20
CA GLU A 44 -6.27 -4.41 -0.75
C GLU A 44 -4.86 -4.40 -0.14
N ARG A 45 -3.91 -5.11 -0.76
CA ARG A 45 -2.49 -5.05 -0.37
C ARG A 45 -1.82 -3.76 -0.81
N GLU A 46 -2.06 -3.33 -2.05
CA GLU A 46 -1.56 -2.04 -2.57
C GLU A 46 -2.02 -0.88 -1.68
N ARG A 47 -3.31 -0.87 -1.29
CA ARG A 47 -3.85 0.15 -0.36
C ARG A 47 -3.12 0.15 0.98
N ARG A 48 -2.98 -1.01 1.62
CA ARG A 48 -2.23 -1.11 2.87
C ARG A 48 -0.78 -0.66 2.71
N LEU A 49 -0.13 -1.01 1.61
CA LEU A 49 1.23 -0.58 1.34
C LEU A 49 1.34 0.94 1.24
N THR A 50 0.43 1.57 0.50
CA THR A 50 0.41 3.04 0.40
C THR A 50 0.08 3.71 1.73
N ASP A 51 -0.81 3.12 2.53
CA ASP A 51 -1.18 3.63 3.85
C ASP A 51 -0.02 3.52 4.84
N ASP A 52 0.64 2.36 4.89
CA ASP A 52 1.81 2.12 5.72
C ASP A 52 2.94 3.07 5.35
N ALA A 53 3.21 3.24 4.05
CA ALA A 53 4.20 4.21 3.56
C ALA A 53 3.88 5.65 3.99
N ALA A 54 2.62 6.05 3.87
CA ALA A 54 2.20 7.39 4.30
C ALA A 54 2.37 7.58 5.81
N HIS A 55 2.08 6.55 6.62
CA HIS A 55 2.28 6.61 8.08
C HIS A 55 3.75 6.69 8.45
N GLU A 56 4.58 5.83 7.88
CA GLU A 56 6.02 5.77 8.15
C GLU A 56 6.74 7.04 7.75
N LEU A 57 6.28 7.75 6.72
CA LEU A 57 6.84 9.06 6.32
C LEU A 57 6.33 10.23 7.17
N ARG A 58 5.11 10.16 7.70
CA ARG A 58 4.52 11.26 8.48
C ARG A 58 5.29 11.56 9.76
N SER A 59 5.74 10.52 10.46
CA SER A 59 6.51 10.64 11.71
C SER A 59 7.86 11.38 11.53
N PRO A 60 8.78 10.93 10.63
CA PRO A 60 10.05 11.61 10.42
C PRO A 60 9.87 13.03 9.86
N LEU A 61 8.90 13.26 8.96
CA LEU A 61 8.61 14.62 8.47
C LEU A 61 8.14 15.56 9.60
N THR A 62 7.37 15.04 10.55
CA THR A 62 6.92 15.81 11.73
C THR A 62 8.10 16.15 12.64
N ALA A 63 9.03 15.21 12.86
CA ALA A 63 10.25 15.46 13.64
C ALA A 63 11.13 16.53 12.97
N ILE A 64 11.38 16.43 11.66
CA ILE A 64 12.13 17.43 10.89
C ILE A 64 11.48 18.81 11.03
N LYS A 65 10.15 18.90 10.82
CA LYS A 65 9.42 20.17 10.94
C LYS A 65 9.55 20.77 12.34
N THR A 66 9.50 19.95 13.38
CA THR A 66 9.62 20.39 14.78
C THR A 66 11.00 20.97 15.06
N HIS A 67 12.06 20.28 14.66
CA HIS A 67 13.43 20.75 14.83
C HIS A 67 13.71 22.04 14.04
N LEU A 68 13.19 22.15 12.81
CA LEU A 68 13.25 23.40 12.04
C LEU A 68 12.50 24.54 12.72
N GLN A 69 11.35 24.28 13.35
CA GLN A 69 10.61 25.30 14.09
C GLN A 69 11.41 25.78 15.31
N VAL A 70 12.03 24.88 16.06
CA VAL A 70 12.92 25.25 17.18
C VAL A 70 14.09 26.10 16.68
N ALA A 71 14.76 25.69 15.61
CA ALA A 71 15.88 26.44 15.02
C ALA A 71 15.49 27.85 14.54
N ARG A 72 14.23 28.09 14.19
CA ARG A 72 13.71 29.42 13.81
C ARG A 72 13.43 30.32 15.02
N MET A 73 13.27 29.75 16.20
CA MET A 73 12.87 30.46 17.43
C MET A 73 14.04 30.65 18.41
N THR A 74 15.22 30.11 18.10
CA THR A 74 16.39 30.10 18.97
C THR A 74 17.63 30.59 18.22
N ASP A 75 18.70 30.89 18.97
CA ASP A 75 19.98 31.38 18.44
C ASP A 75 21.17 30.60 19.03
N GLY A 76 22.35 30.81 18.44
CA GLY A 76 23.61 30.22 18.89
C GLY A 76 23.58 28.69 18.90
N ALA A 77 24.16 28.08 19.93
CA ALA A 77 24.31 26.63 20.04
C ALA A 77 22.97 25.87 19.96
N VAL A 78 21.88 26.43 20.48
CA VAL A 78 20.56 25.79 20.46
C VAL A 78 19.98 25.73 19.05
N ARG A 79 20.23 26.77 18.24
CA ARG A 79 19.85 26.79 16.82
C ARG A 79 20.66 25.80 16.01
N GLU A 80 21.97 25.74 16.22
CA GLU A 80 22.86 24.79 15.56
C GLU A 80 22.46 23.34 15.88
N GLN A 81 22.23 23.03 17.15
CA GLN A 81 21.79 21.71 17.59
C GLN A 81 20.42 21.33 17.00
N ALA A 82 19.47 22.26 16.92
CA ALA A 82 18.18 22.02 16.29
C ALA A 82 18.30 21.75 14.78
N LEU A 83 19.20 22.44 14.07
CA LEU A 83 19.49 22.17 12.66
C LEU A 83 20.17 20.81 12.45
N GLU A 84 21.09 20.42 13.33
CA GLU A 84 21.71 19.10 13.31
C GLU A 84 20.67 17.99 13.51
N HIS A 85 19.78 18.11 14.49
CA HIS A 85 18.71 17.13 14.70
C HIS A 85 17.76 17.03 13.52
N ALA A 86 17.43 18.14 12.84
CA ALA A 86 16.67 18.11 11.59
C ALA A 86 17.43 17.36 10.47
N GLY A 87 18.75 17.55 10.37
CA GLY A 87 19.61 16.84 9.43
C GLY A 87 19.73 15.34 9.71
N LEU A 88 19.83 14.95 10.99
CA LEU A 88 19.86 13.54 11.40
C LEU A 88 18.53 12.82 11.17
N ALA A 89 17.40 13.50 11.43
CA ALA A 89 16.07 12.97 11.13
C ALA A 89 15.86 12.70 9.63
N ARG A 90 16.53 13.45 8.75
CA ARG A 90 16.57 13.18 7.30
C ARG A 90 17.34 11.90 6.94
N LEU A 91 18.38 11.55 7.69
CA LEU A 91 19.19 10.35 7.46
C LEU A 91 18.54 9.08 8.05
N ALA A 92 17.78 9.23 9.13
CA ALA A 92 16.98 8.13 9.72
C ALA A 92 15.89 7.59 8.77
N ASP A 93 15.54 8.33 7.72
CA ASP A 93 14.59 7.93 6.67
C ASP A 93 15.05 6.69 5.89
N ALA A 94 16.35 6.37 5.85
CA ALA A 94 16.85 5.14 5.24
C ALA A 94 16.30 3.86 5.93
N SER A 95 16.02 3.92 7.24
CA SER A 95 15.34 2.86 7.98
C SER A 95 13.85 2.76 7.64
N SER A 96 13.17 3.90 7.44
CA SER A 96 11.78 3.97 6.99
C SER A 96 11.62 3.49 5.55
N ILE A 97 12.56 3.79 4.65
CA ILE A 97 12.60 3.21 3.29
C ILE A 97 12.61 1.68 3.34
N ASN A 98 13.35 1.09 4.29
CA ASN A 98 13.39 -0.36 4.48
C ASN A 98 12.06 -0.92 5.06
N ALA A 99 11.34 -0.14 5.86
CA ALA A 99 10.01 -0.49 6.37
C ALA A 99 8.95 -0.46 5.25
N VAL A 100 9.04 0.49 4.31
CA VAL A 100 8.15 0.60 3.14
C VAL A 100 8.46 -0.46 2.07
N THR A 101 9.73 -0.86 1.92
CA THR A 101 10.14 -1.87 0.92
C THR A 101 10.04 -3.31 1.42
N LYS A 102 10.02 -3.58 2.72
CA LYS A 102 9.81 -4.93 3.29
C LYS A 102 8.51 -5.61 2.80
N PRO A 103 7.35 -4.92 2.78
CA PRO A 103 6.13 -5.44 2.15
C PRO A 103 6.31 -5.76 0.66
N CYS A 104 7.03 -4.92 -0.10
CA CYS A 104 7.32 -5.14 -1.53
C CYS A 104 8.19 -6.38 -1.78
N ILE A 105 9.22 -6.61 -0.97
CA ILE A 105 10.16 -7.75 -1.13
C ILE A 105 9.48 -9.07 -0.74
N SER A 106 8.70 -9.09 0.34
CA SER A 106 7.88 -10.24 0.72
C SER A 106 6.92 -10.65 -0.41
N TYR A 107 6.39 -9.67 -1.15
CA TYR A 107 5.53 -9.91 -2.31
C TYR A 107 6.27 -10.52 -3.51
N ALA A 108 7.44 -9.99 -3.88
CA ALA A 108 8.26 -10.54 -4.96
C ALA A 108 8.69 -12.01 -4.69
N ALA A 109 8.98 -12.34 -3.43
CA ALA A 109 9.38 -13.69 -3.03
C ALA A 109 8.23 -14.72 -3.09
N PHE A 110 6.98 -14.31 -2.87
CA PHE A 110 5.83 -15.23 -2.80
C PHE A 110 5.18 -15.53 -4.16
N HIS A 111 5.45 -14.73 -5.19
CA HIS A 111 4.83 -14.87 -6.52
C HIS A 111 5.71 -15.62 -7.55
N GLY A 112 6.93 -16.02 -7.18
CA GLY A 112 7.78 -16.91 -7.99
C GLY A 112 7.31 -18.38 -8.06
N GLN A 113 6.20 -18.74 -7.41
CA GLN A 113 5.78 -20.14 -7.24
C GLN A 113 4.35 -20.46 -7.70
N TYR A 114 3.78 -19.61 -8.57
CA TYR A 114 2.57 -19.93 -9.33
C TYR A 114 2.79 -19.62 -10.81
N CYS A 115 3.75 -20.31 -11.43
CA CYS A 115 3.65 -20.65 -12.85
C CYS A 115 2.78 -21.91 -12.93
N VAL A 116 1.66 -21.79 -13.65
CA VAL A 116 0.98 -22.96 -14.23
C VAL A 116 1.84 -23.45 -15.38
#